data_AF-A0A0B5B711-F1
#
_entry.id   AF-A0A0B5B711-F1
#
_cell.length_a   1.000
_cell.length_b   1.000
_cell.length_c   1.000
_cell.angle_alpha   90.00
_cell.angle_beta   90.00
_cell.angle_gamma   90.00
#
_symmetry.space_group_name_H-M   'P 1'
#
loop_
_entity.id
_entity.type
_entity.pdbx_description
1 polymer ?
#
loop_
_entity_poly.entity_id
_entity_poly.type
_entity_poly.pdbx_seq_one_letter_code
_entity_poly.pdbx_strand_id
1 'polypeptide(L)'
;MSAPAIAILHRDDHLVAVAKPAGLLVHRSPIDRHETRFALQEVRDLLRRHVYPVHRLDKPTSGLLLFALTPEAARSLTDAFAAGAVAKRYLAVARGIVPDDGVIDHPLTEEPDRFDGTEGANRLPREAVTLYRRLAATELPVATGRYPTSRYSLVLLEPKTGRRHQLRRHLKHLRHPIIGDTTHGEGRHNRLFREQFACGRLLLHAAELTLPHPASGRAFTISAPIDAGLLALFDRLGWRDAVPPQWLPPAP
;
A
#
# COMPACT_ATOMS: atom_id res chain seq x y z
N MET A 1 -16.60 -16.65 1.73
CA MET A 1 -15.17 -17.01 1.89
C MET A 1 -14.67 -16.33 3.16
N SER A 2 -14.05 -17.06 4.08
CA SER A 2 -13.46 -16.46 5.27
C SER A 2 -12.38 -15.46 4.85
N ALA A 3 -12.37 -14.29 5.45
CA ALA A 3 -11.41 -13.27 5.08
C ALA A 3 -10.01 -13.62 5.61
N PRO A 4 -8.94 -13.32 4.86
CA PRO A 4 -7.59 -13.82 5.16
C PRO A 4 -7.12 -13.36 6.56
N ALA A 5 -6.43 -14.27 7.25
CA ALA A 5 -5.84 -14.02 8.55
C ALA A 5 -4.57 -13.16 8.41
N ILE A 6 -4.31 -12.32 9.41
CA ILE A 6 -3.07 -11.55 9.49
C ILE A 6 -1.90 -12.47 9.85
N ALA A 7 -0.83 -12.43 9.04
CA ALA A 7 0.42 -13.13 9.34
C ALA A 7 1.42 -12.20 10.05
N ILE A 8 2.13 -12.72 11.05
CA ILE A 8 3.28 -12.02 11.66
C ILE A 8 4.49 -12.22 10.75
N LEU A 9 5.12 -11.10 10.35
CA LEU A 9 6.31 -11.06 9.52
C LEU A 9 7.58 -10.91 10.35
N HIS A 10 7.48 -10.18 11.45
CA HIS A 10 8.56 -9.99 12.42
C HIS A 10 7.98 -9.70 13.79
N ARG A 11 8.67 -10.14 14.85
CA ARG A 11 8.32 -9.82 16.23
C ARG A 11 9.58 -9.87 17.10
N ASP A 12 9.78 -8.82 17.88
CA ASP A 12 10.75 -8.77 18.96
C ASP A 12 10.09 -8.21 20.24
N ASP A 13 10.87 -7.69 21.18
CA ASP A 13 10.38 -7.12 22.44
C ASP A 13 9.73 -5.73 22.28
N HIS A 14 10.02 -5.02 21.19
CA HIS A 14 9.67 -3.62 20.99
C HIS A 14 8.63 -3.40 19.89
N LEU A 15 8.60 -4.24 18.86
CA LEU A 15 7.67 -4.10 17.74
C LEU A 15 7.20 -5.44 17.16
N VAL A 16 6.07 -5.38 16.47
CA VAL A 16 5.56 -6.45 15.61
C VAL A 16 5.26 -5.88 14.23
N ALA A 17 5.67 -6.61 13.21
CA ALA A 17 5.34 -6.34 11.82
C ALA A 17 4.39 -7.42 11.30
N VAL A 18 3.35 -7.01 10.59
CA VAL A 18 2.33 -7.93 10.08
C VAL A 18 1.99 -7.69 8.62
N ALA A 19 1.56 -8.75 7.94
CA ALA A 19 1.02 -8.69 6.60
C ALA A 19 -0.48 -8.34 6.68
N LYS A 20 -0.81 -7.06 6.53
CA LYS A 20 -2.19 -6.59 6.48
C LYS A 20 -2.81 -6.98 5.13
N PRO A 21 -3.92 -7.74 5.09
CA PRO A 21 -4.63 -8.00 3.84
C PRO A 21 -5.31 -6.74 3.31
N ALA A 22 -5.51 -6.69 1.99
CA ALA A 22 -6.37 -5.66 1.38
C ALA A 22 -7.81 -5.79 1.89
N GLY A 23 -8.47 -4.65 2.11
CA GLY A 23 -9.84 -4.60 2.60
C GLY A 23 -9.97 -4.55 4.12
N LEU A 24 -8.90 -4.76 4.89
CA LEU A 24 -8.95 -4.64 6.35
C LEU A 24 -8.69 -3.19 6.80
N LEU A 25 -9.46 -2.65 7.75
CA LEU A 25 -9.17 -1.36 8.38
C LEU A 25 -8.06 -1.50 9.44
N VAL A 26 -7.26 -0.45 9.65
CA VAL A 26 -6.23 -0.47 10.72
C VAL A 26 -6.86 -0.35 12.10
N HIS A 27 -7.75 0.63 12.28
CA HIS A 27 -8.48 0.90 13.52
C HIS A 27 -9.94 1.26 13.20
N ARG A 28 -10.81 1.22 14.22
CA ARG A 28 -12.20 1.62 14.10
C ARG A 28 -12.27 3.08 13.63
N SER A 29 -12.95 3.29 12.52
CA SER A 29 -13.05 4.60 11.88
C SER A 29 -14.45 4.80 11.32
N PRO A 30 -14.96 6.04 11.27
CA PRO A 30 -16.22 6.36 10.58
C PRO A 30 -16.24 5.97 9.09
N ILE A 31 -15.06 5.72 8.49
CA ILE A 31 -14.88 5.28 7.10
C ILE A 31 -15.73 4.05 6.76
N ASP A 32 -15.90 3.14 7.72
CA ASP A 32 -16.81 2.00 7.58
C ASP A 32 -17.40 1.62 8.93
N ARG A 33 -18.63 2.10 9.19
CA ARG A 33 -19.31 1.90 10.48
C ARG A 33 -19.79 0.47 10.69
N HIS A 34 -19.88 -0.32 9.63
CA HIS A 34 -20.34 -1.72 9.67
C HIS A 34 -19.19 -2.72 9.72
N GLU A 35 -17.96 -2.27 9.46
CA GLU A 35 -16.78 -3.11 9.60
C GLU A 35 -16.57 -3.48 11.07
N THR A 36 -16.42 -4.77 11.33
CA THR A 36 -16.18 -5.31 12.67
C THR A 36 -14.75 -5.79 12.86
N ARG A 37 -13.98 -5.90 11.76
CA ARG A 37 -12.60 -6.37 11.75
C ARG A 37 -11.60 -5.23 11.57
N PHE A 38 -10.63 -5.19 12.47
CA PHE A 38 -9.58 -4.17 12.49
C PHE A 38 -8.24 -4.82 12.77
N ALA A 39 -7.20 -4.41 12.04
CA ALA A 39 -5.85 -4.94 12.22
C ALA A 39 -5.35 -4.77 13.65
N LEU A 40 -5.64 -3.63 14.30
CA LEU A 40 -5.30 -3.40 15.70
C LEU A 40 -5.87 -4.48 16.63
N GLN A 41 -7.16 -4.80 16.46
CA GLN A 41 -7.85 -5.81 17.27
C GLN A 41 -7.28 -7.21 16.99
N GLU A 42 -7.14 -7.57 15.72
CA GLU A 42 -6.64 -8.90 15.33
C GLU A 42 -5.20 -9.14 15.81
N VAL A 43 -4.33 -8.13 15.72
CA VAL A 43 -2.95 -8.25 16.23
C VAL A 43 -2.93 -8.31 17.75
N ARG A 44 -3.75 -7.51 18.43
CA ARG A 44 -3.89 -7.57 19.89
C ARG A 44 -4.32 -8.97 20.35
N ASP A 45 -5.30 -9.55 19.68
CA ASP A 45 -5.85 -10.87 20.03
C ASP A 45 -4.85 -11.99 19.70
N LEU A 46 -4.17 -11.90 18.55
CA LEU A 46 -3.12 -12.83 18.13
C LEU A 46 -1.95 -12.87 19.12
N LEU A 47 -1.53 -11.70 19.63
CA LEU A 47 -0.42 -11.59 20.57
C LEU A 47 -0.84 -11.69 22.05
N ARG A 48 -2.15 -11.65 22.32
CA ARG A 48 -2.73 -11.56 23.67
C ARG A 48 -2.13 -10.44 24.53
N ARG A 49 -1.81 -9.30 23.90
CA ARG A 49 -1.23 -8.12 24.58
C ARG A 49 -1.63 -6.85 23.87
N HIS A 50 -1.61 -5.72 24.60
CA HIS A 50 -1.78 -4.41 23.99
C HIS A 50 -0.69 -4.14 22.94
N VAL A 51 -1.07 -3.46 21.87
CA VAL A 51 -0.20 -3.02 20.78
C VAL A 51 -0.56 -1.58 20.39
N TYR A 52 0.43 -0.82 19.91
CA TYR A 52 0.26 0.59 19.57
C TYR A 52 0.44 0.79 18.06
N PRO A 53 -0.55 1.30 17.32
CA PRO A 53 -0.40 1.59 15.90
C PRO A 53 0.52 2.81 15.73
N VAL A 54 1.57 2.68 14.91
CA VAL A 54 2.57 3.75 14.69
C VAL A 54 2.48 4.40 13.31
N HIS A 55 1.76 3.74 12.38
CA HIS A 55 1.39 4.31 11.08
C HIS A 55 0.09 3.66 10.59
N ARG A 56 -0.39 4.08 9.42
CA ARG A 56 -1.59 3.52 8.78
C ARG A 56 -1.36 3.18 7.32
N LEU A 57 -2.13 2.22 6.84
CA LEU A 57 -2.37 1.95 5.43
C LEU A 57 -3.86 2.18 5.14
N ASP A 58 -4.19 2.61 3.91
CA ASP A 58 -5.57 2.71 3.48
C ASP A 58 -6.26 1.33 3.56
N LYS A 59 -7.58 1.30 3.78
CA LYS A 59 -8.39 0.06 3.84
C LYS A 59 -8.05 -0.91 2.69
N PRO A 60 -8.07 -0.49 1.40
CA PRO A 60 -7.82 -1.40 0.29
C PRO A 60 -6.33 -1.72 0.06
N THR A 61 -5.39 -1.01 0.69
CA THR A 61 -3.95 -1.27 0.54
C THR A 61 -3.54 -2.47 1.37
N SER A 62 -2.72 -3.36 0.80
CA SER A 62 -2.16 -4.52 1.50
C SER A 62 -0.70 -4.30 1.89
N GLY A 63 -0.16 -5.22 2.69
CA GLY A 63 1.28 -5.33 2.95
C GLY A 63 1.66 -4.96 4.36
N LEU A 64 2.89 -4.49 4.53
CA LEU A 64 3.56 -4.30 5.81
C LEU A 64 2.88 -3.24 6.68
N LEU A 65 2.45 -3.66 7.87
CA LEU A 65 1.91 -2.80 8.92
C LEU A 65 2.65 -3.05 10.23
N LEU A 66 3.15 -1.99 10.85
CA LEU A 66 3.88 -2.03 12.12
C LEU A 66 2.99 -1.64 13.30
N PHE A 67 3.19 -2.34 14.41
CA PHE A 67 2.73 -1.93 15.73
C PHE A 67 3.91 -1.96 16.70
N ALA A 68 3.97 -0.98 17.60
CA ALA A 68 4.86 -1.05 18.75
C ALA A 68 4.25 -1.92 19.85
N LEU A 69 5.11 -2.50 20.67
CA LEU A 69 4.76 -3.37 21.80
C LEU A 69 4.91 -2.68 23.15
N THR A 70 5.56 -1.52 23.20
CA THR A 70 5.67 -0.64 24.38
C THR A 70 5.38 0.82 24.02
N PRO A 71 4.99 1.67 24.99
CA PRO A 71 4.80 3.11 24.78
C PRO A 71 6.05 3.83 24.26
N GLU A 72 7.23 3.46 24.75
CA GLU A 72 8.52 4.06 24.37
C GLU A 72 8.83 3.77 22.90
N ALA A 73 8.64 2.52 22.49
CA ALA A 73 8.77 2.13 21.09
C ALA A 73 7.71 2.82 20.21
N ALA A 74 6.48 2.98 20.71
CA ALA A 74 5.42 3.66 19.97
C ALA A 74 5.78 5.12 19.67
N ARG A 75 6.31 5.84 20.68
CA ARG A 75 6.78 7.22 20.53
C ARG A 75 7.93 7.30 19.54
N SER A 76 8.98 6.50 19.75
CA SER A 76 10.17 6.46 18.89
C SER A 76 9.82 6.20 17.42
N LEU A 77 8.97 5.20 17.14
CA LEU A 77 8.56 4.87 15.78
C LEU A 77 7.67 5.95 15.17
N THR A 78 6.73 6.52 15.94
CA THR A 78 5.87 7.60 15.46
C THR A 78 6.70 8.83 15.07
N ASP A 79 7.68 9.19 15.90
CA ASP A 79 8.62 10.29 15.63
C ASP A 79 9.45 9.99 14.37
N ALA A 80 9.93 8.76 14.18
CA ALA A 80 10.65 8.36 12.97
C ALA A 80 9.79 8.48 11.70
N PHE A 81 8.51 8.11 11.75
CA PHE A 81 7.58 8.30 10.63
C PHE A 81 7.33 9.79 10.35
N ALA A 82 7.13 10.60 11.40
CA ALA A 82 6.88 12.03 11.29
C ALA A 82 8.09 12.79 10.73
N ALA A 83 9.30 12.40 11.12
CA ALA A 83 10.56 12.96 10.65
C ALA A 83 10.97 12.49 9.25
N GLY A 84 10.23 11.57 8.62
CA GLY A 84 10.58 11.01 7.31
C GLY A 84 11.79 10.05 7.35
N ALA A 85 12.18 9.58 8.54
CA ALA A 85 13.31 8.66 8.73
C ALA A 85 12.99 7.21 8.33
N VAL A 86 11.74 6.91 7.98
CA VAL A 86 11.30 5.59 7.51
C VAL A 86 11.24 5.57 5.98
N ALA A 87 12.12 4.79 5.36
CA ALA A 87 12.05 4.50 3.95
C ALA A 87 10.95 3.46 3.69
N LYS A 88 10.06 3.76 2.75
CA LYS A 88 8.90 2.92 2.41
C LYS A 88 8.97 2.54 0.94
N ARG A 89 8.74 1.27 0.63
CA ARG A 89 8.65 0.78 -0.75
C ARG A 89 7.32 0.10 -1.00
N TYR A 90 6.70 0.43 -2.12
CA TYR A 90 5.42 -0.12 -2.53
C TYR A 90 5.49 -0.69 -3.93
N LEU A 91 4.78 -1.79 -4.16
CA LEU A 91 4.47 -2.28 -5.49
C LEU A 91 3.07 -1.82 -5.89
N ALA A 92 2.95 -1.32 -7.12
CA ALA A 92 1.67 -0.95 -7.71
C ALA A 92 1.53 -1.51 -9.13
N VAL A 93 0.32 -1.95 -9.49
CA VAL A 93 -0.03 -2.21 -10.89
C VAL A 93 -0.77 -1.00 -11.44
N ALA A 94 -0.14 -0.34 -12.40
CA ALA A 94 -0.62 0.91 -13.00
C ALA A 94 -1.14 0.69 -14.42
N ARG A 95 -2.14 1.48 -14.80
CA ARG A 95 -2.66 1.52 -16.17
C ARG A 95 -1.64 2.20 -17.11
N GLY A 96 -1.44 1.62 -18.29
CA GLY A 96 -0.53 2.13 -19.32
C GLY A 96 0.92 1.69 -19.14
N ILE A 97 1.80 2.22 -19.99
CA ILE A 97 3.26 2.08 -19.87
C ILE A 97 3.78 3.31 -19.15
N VAL A 98 4.16 3.14 -17.90
CA VAL A 98 4.78 4.20 -17.09
C VAL A 98 6.20 4.44 -17.60
N PRO A 99 6.76 5.66 -17.54
CA PRO A 99 8.18 5.87 -17.79
C PRO A 99 9.07 4.99 -16.90
N ASP A 100 10.32 4.78 -17.30
CA ASP A 100 11.22 3.82 -16.65
C ASP A 100 11.50 4.16 -15.19
N ASP A 101 11.72 5.44 -14.90
CA ASP A 101 11.81 5.98 -13.55
C ASP A 101 11.51 7.47 -13.55
N GLY A 102 11.40 8.04 -12.34
CA GLY A 102 11.34 9.47 -12.17
C GLY A 102 10.88 9.90 -10.78
N VAL A 103 10.64 11.21 -10.67
CA VAL A 103 10.14 11.85 -9.46
C VAL A 103 8.80 12.50 -9.76
N ILE A 104 7.82 12.22 -8.92
CA ILE A 104 6.52 12.89 -8.92
C ILE A 104 6.54 13.87 -7.75
N ASP A 105 6.95 15.10 -8.05
CA ASP A 105 6.87 16.25 -7.15
C ASP A 105 5.61 17.05 -7.51
N HIS A 106 4.51 16.70 -6.86
CA HIS A 106 3.20 17.32 -7.12
C HIS A 106 2.47 17.50 -5.80
N PRO A 107 2.39 18.75 -5.28
CA PRO A 107 1.70 19.04 -4.04
C PRO A 107 0.25 18.55 -4.05
N LEU A 108 -0.21 18.04 -2.92
CA LEU A 108 -1.54 17.50 -2.76
C LEU A 108 -2.35 18.33 -1.76
N THR A 109 -3.49 18.84 -2.21
CA THR A 109 -4.51 19.37 -1.31
C THR A 109 -5.15 18.23 -0.53
N GLU A 110 -5.29 18.40 0.79
CA GLU A 110 -5.97 17.41 1.62
C GLU A 110 -7.44 17.31 1.25
N GLU A 111 -7.86 16.12 0.82
CA GLU A 111 -9.27 15.85 0.54
C GLU A 111 -10.07 15.92 1.87
N PRO A 112 -11.17 16.69 1.92
CA PRO A 112 -12.06 16.73 3.08
C PRO A 112 -12.51 15.31 3.40
N ASP A 113 -12.40 14.91 4.67
CA ASP A 113 -13.11 13.73 5.10
C ASP A 113 -14.57 14.10 5.30
N ARG A 114 -15.51 13.39 4.67
CA ARG A 114 -16.95 13.63 4.88
C ARG A 114 -17.37 13.52 6.36
N PHE A 115 -16.50 12.95 7.20
CA PHE A 115 -16.69 12.78 8.63
C PHE A 115 -15.85 13.72 9.51
N ASP A 116 -14.96 14.54 8.94
CA ASP A 116 -14.14 15.48 9.73
C ASP A 116 -14.85 16.81 10.02
N GLY A 117 -16.03 17.04 9.43
CA GLY A 117 -16.83 18.24 9.66
C GLY A 117 -16.21 19.52 9.09
N THR A 118 -15.20 19.40 8.22
CA THR A 118 -14.50 20.54 7.61
C THR A 118 -14.85 20.74 6.13
N GLU A 119 -16.03 20.27 5.72
CA GLU A 119 -16.57 20.55 4.38
C GLU A 119 -16.57 22.08 4.15
N GLY A 120 -15.85 22.55 3.13
CA GLY A 120 -15.73 23.98 2.80
C GLY A 120 -14.48 24.69 3.33
N ALA A 121 -13.61 24.05 4.11
CA ALA A 121 -12.33 24.64 4.49
C ALA A 121 -11.38 24.75 3.28
N ASN A 122 -10.89 25.96 2.98
CA ASN A 122 -9.87 26.16 1.95
C ASN A 122 -8.53 25.61 2.46
N ARG A 123 -8.17 24.39 2.05
CA ARG A 123 -6.93 23.73 2.47
C ARG A 123 -5.82 24.02 1.47
N LEU A 124 -4.70 24.53 1.96
CA LEU A 124 -3.53 24.76 1.12
C LEU A 124 -2.93 23.42 0.66
N PRO A 125 -2.45 23.33 -0.60
CA PRO A 125 -1.67 22.18 -1.06
C PRO A 125 -0.46 21.95 -0.16
N ARG A 126 -0.22 20.69 0.21
CA ARG A 126 0.97 20.29 0.98
C ARG A 126 1.94 19.59 0.06
N GLU A 127 3.24 19.85 0.27
CA GLU A 127 4.30 19.17 -0.46
C GLU A 127 4.12 17.65 -0.41
N ALA A 128 4.26 17.03 -1.58
CA ALA A 128 4.18 15.60 -1.74
C ALA A 128 5.14 15.13 -2.84
N VAL A 129 6.05 14.22 -2.46
CA VAL A 129 7.09 13.70 -3.35
C VAL A 129 7.10 12.18 -3.32
N THR A 130 7.10 11.56 -4.50
CA THR A 130 7.18 10.11 -4.69
C THR A 130 8.18 9.79 -5.79
N LEU A 131 9.18 8.95 -5.52
CA LEU A 131 10.03 8.39 -6.56
C LEU A 131 9.36 7.13 -7.10
N TYR A 132 9.57 6.83 -8.37
CA TYR A 132 9.08 5.61 -8.97
C TYR A 132 10.10 4.98 -9.90
N ARG A 133 9.96 3.67 -10.09
CA ARG A 133 10.66 2.89 -11.12
C ARG A 133 9.70 1.85 -11.67
N ARG A 134 9.59 1.74 -13.00
CA ARG A 134 8.90 0.65 -13.66
C ARG A 134 9.76 -0.61 -13.59
N LEU A 135 9.19 -1.67 -13.03
CA LEU A 135 9.83 -2.98 -12.92
C LEU A 135 9.51 -3.87 -14.12
N ALA A 136 8.28 -3.80 -14.62
CA ALA A 136 7.83 -4.55 -15.78
C ALA A 136 6.70 -3.83 -16.50
N ALA A 137 6.43 -4.25 -17.74
CA ALA A 137 5.33 -3.78 -18.56
C ALA A 137 4.74 -4.93 -19.36
N THR A 138 3.48 -4.80 -19.77
CA THR A 138 2.85 -5.73 -20.71
C THR A 138 1.78 -5.02 -21.52
N GLU A 139 1.50 -5.55 -22.71
CA GLU A 139 0.38 -5.15 -23.56
C GLU A 139 -0.49 -6.38 -23.81
N LEU A 140 -1.75 -6.30 -23.36
CA LEU A 140 -2.72 -7.36 -23.51
C LEU A 140 -3.55 -7.14 -24.78
N PRO A 141 -3.87 -8.21 -25.54
CA PRO A 141 -4.75 -8.15 -26.71
C PRO A 141 -6.23 -8.07 -26.29
N VAL A 142 -6.55 -7.12 -25.41
CA VAL A 142 -7.88 -6.90 -24.85
C VAL A 142 -8.26 -5.45 -25.06
N ALA A 143 -9.38 -5.23 -25.73
CA ALA A 143 -9.85 -3.89 -26.01
C ALA A 143 -10.39 -3.21 -24.75
N THR A 144 -10.00 -1.96 -24.52
CA THR A 144 -10.57 -1.13 -23.45
C THR A 144 -10.95 0.24 -23.99
N GLY A 145 -12.25 0.54 -24.01
CA GLY A 145 -12.76 1.76 -24.61
C GLY A 145 -12.55 1.76 -26.12
N ARG A 146 -11.83 2.76 -26.65
CA ARG A 146 -11.54 2.89 -28.09
C ARG A 146 -10.28 2.17 -28.56
N TYR A 147 -9.50 1.61 -27.64
CA TYR A 147 -8.20 1.01 -27.96
C TYR A 147 -8.33 -0.51 -28.10
N PRO A 148 -7.72 -1.12 -29.13
CA PRO A 148 -7.82 -2.56 -29.39
C PRO A 148 -7.02 -3.40 -28.38
N THR A 149 -6.03 -2.79 -27.73
CA THR A 149 -5.16 -3.41 -26.74
C THR A 149 -5.15 -2.61 -25.44
N SER A 150 -4.65 -3.23 -24.37
CA SER A 150 -4.57 -2.62 -23.05
C SER A 150 -3.18 -2.80 -22.44
N ARG A 151 -2.57 -1.69 -22.02
CA ARG A 151 -1.21 -1.66 -21.48
C ARG A 151 -1.21 -1.52 -19.97
N TYR A 152 -0.25 -2.15 -19.30
CA TYR A 152 -0.08 -2.10 -17.84
C TYR A 152 1.39 -2.14 -17.45
N SER A 153 1.70 -1.58 -16.28
CA SER A 153 3.05 -1.58 -15.71
C SER A 153 3.04 -2.04 -14.25
N LEU A 154 4.07 -2.80 -13.87
CA LEU A 154 4.44 -2.99 -12.47
C LEU A 154 5.40 -1.86 -12.07
N VAL A 155 5.08 -1.16 -10.99
CA VAL A 155 5.80 0.04 -10.56
C VAL A 155 6.22 -0.10 -9.11
N LEU A 156 7.51 0.10 -8.84
CA LEU A 156 8.05 0.37 -7.52
C LEU A 156 7.85 1.86 -7.18
N LEU A 157 7.29 2.14 -6.01
CA LEU A 157 7.04 3.50 -5.52
C LEU A 157 7.71 3.73 -4.17
N GLU A 158 8.39 4.85 -4.02
CA GLU A 158 9.10 5.25 -2.81
C GLU A 158 8.64 6.66 -2.37
N PRO A 159 7.57 6.78 -1.56
CA PRO A 159 7.07 8.08 -1.12
C PRO A 159 8.01 8.69 -0.08
N LYS A 160 8.53 9.89 -0.37
CA LYS A 160 9.33 10.67 0.59
C LYS A 160 8.46 11.38 1.62
N THR A 161 7.25 11.74 1.23
CA THR A 161 6.22 12.30 2.12
C THR A 161 5.14 11.25 2.45
N GLY A 162 4.11 11.63 3.22
CA GLY A 162 3.04 10.72 3.67
C GLY A 162 1.64 11.33 3.63
N ARG A 163 1.20 11.85 2.47
CA ARG A 163 -0.14 12.45 2.32
C ARG A 163 -1.23 11.41 2.07
N ARG A 164 -2.48 11.76 2.38
CA ARG A 164 -3.66 10.91 2.13
C ARG A 164 -3.72 10.48 0.66
N HIS A 165 -3.81 9.17 0.43
CA HIS A 165 -3.88 8.55 -0.90
C HIS A 165 -2.73 8.99 -1.85
N GLN A 166 -1.57 9.41 -1.32
CA GLN A 166 -0.53 10.07 -2.11
C GLN A 166 -0.14 9.29 -3.37
N LEU A 167 0.23 8.01 -3.23
CA LEU A 167 0.65 7.16 -4.34
C LEU A 167 -0.43 7.02 -5.43
N ARG A 168 -1.68 6.85 -4.99
CA ARG A 168 -2.85 6.71 -5.86
C ARG A 168 -3.09 7.99 -6.66
N ARG A 169 -2.99 9.15 -5.99
CA ARG A 169 -3.16 10.47 -6.61
C ARG A 169 -2.00 10.87 -7.51
N HIS A 170 -0.77 10.55 -7.13
CA HIS A 170 0.43 10.80 -7.94
C HIS A 170 0.39 10.00 -9.23
N LEU A 171 0.08 8.71 -9.17
CA LEU A 171 -0.04 7.90 -10.37
C LEU A 171 -1.24 8.30 -11.25
N LYS A 172 -2.35 8.74 -10.65
CA LYS A 172 -3.44 9.39 -11.40
C LYS A 172 -2.98 10.68 -12.09
N HIS A 173 -2.21 11.52 -11.40
CA HIS A 173 -1.66 12.77 -11.95
C HIS A 173 -0.79 12.50 -13.18
N LEU A 174 0.02 11.44 -13.14
CA LEU A 174 0.78 10.96 -14.32
C LEU A 174 -0.08 10.30 -15.40
N ARG A 175 -1.41 10.24 -15.26
CA ARG A 175 -2.34 9.52 -16.15
C ARG A 175 -2.12 8.00 -16.19
N HIS A 176 -1.51 7.45 -15.14
CA HIS A 176 -1.26 6.03 -14.94
C HIS A 176 -1.92 5.50 -13.66
N PRO A 177 -3.24 5.69 -13.48
CA PRO A 177 -3.90 5.33 -12.23
C PRO A 177 -3.70 3.86 -11.86
N ILE A 178 -3.68 3.58 -10.55
CA ILE A 178 -3.55 2.23 -10.01
C ILE A 178 -4.81 1.42 -10.31
N ILE A 179 -4.60 0.18 -10.74
CA ILE A 179 -5.68 -0.77 -11.01
C ILE A 179 -6.38 -1.18 -9.71
N GLY A 180 -7.71 -1.27 -9.76
CA GLY A 180 -8.57 -1.57 -8.62
C GLY A 180 -8.85 -0.37 -7.72
N ASP A 181 -8.34 0.82 -8.05
CA ASP A 181 -8.66 2.06 -7.35
C ASP A 181 -10.07 2.55 -7.76
N THR A 182 -10.99 2.60 -6.81
CA THR A 182 -12.37 3.06 -7.06
C THR A 182 -12.55 4.58 -6.92
N THR A 183 -11.56 5.29 -6.37
CA THR A 183 -11.62 6.74 -6.12
C THR A 183 -10.79 7.53 -7.15
N HIS A 184 -9.60 7.04 -7.46
CA HIS A 184 -8.64 7.69 -8.35
C HIS A 184 -8.30 6.84 -9.59
N GLY A 185 -8.98 5.69 -9.76
CA GLY A 185 -8.74 4.76 -10.85
C GLY A 185 -9.61 4.97 -12.10
N GLU A 186 -9.50 4.02 -13.04
CA GLU A 186 -10.30 3.97 -14.25
C GLU A 186 -11.16 2.69 -14.28
N GLY A 187 -12.49 2.87 -14.16
CA GLY A 187 -13.43 1.77 -13.94
C GLY A 187 -13.44 0.68 -15.01
N ARG A 188 -13.11 1.01 -16.26
CA ARG A 188 -13.04 0.03 -17.36
C ARG A 188 -11.91 -0.99 -17.14
N HIS A 189 -10.72 -0.50 -16.75
CA HIS A 189 -9.58 -1.37 -16.44
C HIS A 189 -9.80 -2.14 -15.14
N ASN A 190 -10.43 -1.54 -14.13
CA ASN A 190 -10.82 -2.24 -12.90
C ASN A 190 -11.78 -3.41 -13.19
N ARG A 191 -12.76 -3.19 -14.09
CA ARG A 191 -13.69 -4.23 -14.53
C ARG A 191 -12.95 -5.35 -15.26
N LEU A 192 -12.07 -5.01 -16.19
CA LEU A 192 -11.24 -5.98 -16.92
C LEU A 192 -10.44 -6.86 -15.96
N PHE A 193 -9.76 -6.28 -14.95
CA PHE A 193 -9.01 -7.06 -13.97
C PHE A 193 -9.88 -7.97 -13.11
N ARG A 194 -11.07 -7.51 -12.74
CA ARG A 194 -12.03 -8.33 -12.00
C ARG A 194 -12.53 -9.51 -12.84
N GLU A 195 -12.88 -9.28 -14.10
CA GLU A 195 -13.49 -10.30 -14.97
C GLU A 195 -12.48 -11.28 -15.53
N GLN A 196 -11.30 -10.82 -15.96
CA GLN A 196 -10.30 -11.68 -16.62
C GLN A 196 -9.22 -12.22 -15.66
N PHE A 197 -8.95 -11.50 -14.58
CA PHE A 197 -7.88 -11.85 -13.63
C PHE A 197 -8.39 -12.21 -12.23
N ALA A 198 -9.71 -12.23 -12.02
CA ALA A 198 -10.34 -12.44 -10.71
C ALA A 198 -9.79 -11.45 -9.63
N CYS A 199 -9.33 -10.28 -10.06
CA CYS A 199 -8.68 -9.30 -9.19
C CYS A 199 -9.58 -8.06 -9.02
N GLY A 200 -10.37 -8.03 -7.95
CA GLY A 200 -11.30 -6.95 -7.64
C GLY A 200 -10.82 -5.93 -6.61
N ARG A 201 -9.55 -6.00 -6.19
CA ARG A 201 -8.96 -5.17 -5.12
C ARG A 201 -7.99 -4.14 -5.67
N LEU A 202 -7.66 -3.13 -4.86
CA LEU A 202 -6.56 -2.21 -5.16
C LEU A 202 -5.24 -2.99 -5.27
N LEU A 203 -4.57 -2.80 -6.40
CA LEU A 203 -3.25 -3.36 -6.67
C LEU A 203 -2.15 -2.40 -6.19
N LEU A 204 -2.15 -2.16 -4.87
CA LEU A 204 -1.13 -1.44 -4.13
C LEU A 204 -0.72 -2.24 -2.89
N HIS A 205 0.58 -2.48 -2.75
CA HIS A 205 1.16 -3.33 -1.71
C HIS A 205 2.36 -2.65 -1.05
N ALA A 206 2.33 -2.47 0.27
CA ALA A 206 3.46 -1.99 1.06
C ALA A 206 4.47 -3.14 1.23
N ALA A 207 5.48 -3.18 0.38
CA ALA A 207 6.39 -4.32 0.26
C ALA A 207 7.52 -4.29 1.28
N GLU A 208 8.01 -3.10 1.65
CA GLU A 208 9.19 -3.00 2.52
C GLU A 208 9.19 -1.69 3.33
N LEU A 209 9.69 -1.80 4.56
CA LEU A 209 10.02 -0.65 5.40
C LEU A 209 11.47 -0.80 5.87
N THR A 210 12.22 0.30 5.81
CA THR A 210 13.52 0.43 6.50
C THR A 210 13.42 1.58 7.48
N LEU A 211 13.71 1.30 8.76
CA LEU A 211 13.50 2.22 9.87
C LEU A 211 14.62 2.07 10.91
N PRO A 212 14.88 3.09 11.75
CA PRO A 212 15.69 2.91 12.95
C PRO A 212 14.94 2.00 13.94
N HIS A 213 15.57 0.92 14.40
CA HIS A 213 14.99 0.06 15.41
C HIS A 213 14.80 0.84 16.73
N PRO A 214 13.62 0.79 17.38
CA PRO A 214 13.27 1.70 18.49
C PRO A 214 14.16 1.55 19.73
N ALA A 215 14.82 0.41 19.92
CA ALA A 215 15.71 0.18 21.05
C ALA A 215 17.17 0.51 20.78
N SER A 216 17.65 0.27 19.55
CA SER A 216 19.08 0.32 19.23
C SER A 216 19.45 1.47 18.30
N GLY A 217 18.48 2.13 17.67
CA GLY A 217 18.68 3.16 16.65
C GLY A 217 19.26 2.64 15.33
N ARG A 218 19.69 1.37 15.27
CA ARG A 218 20.29 0.77 14.06
C ARG A 218 19.23 0.62 12.97
N ALA A 219 19.63 0.87 11.73
CA ALA A 219 18.77 0.64 10.58
C ALA A 219 18.34 -0.84 10.52
N PHE A 220 17.05 -1.04 10.32
CA PHE A 220 16.38 -2.33 10.33
C PHE A 220 15.36 -2.38 9.18
N THR A 221 15.42 -3.43 8.37
CA THR A 221 14.57 -3.61 7.18
C THR A 221 13.67 -4.81 7.36
N ILE A 222 12.39 -4.63 7.05
CA ILE A 222 11.37 -5.69 7.07
C ILE A 222 10.66 -5.67 5.72
N SER A 223 10.43 -6.87 5.17
CA SER A 223 9.67 -7.06 3.94
C SER A 223 8.34 -7.77 4.23
N ALA A 224 7.31 -7.42 3.46
CA ALA A 224 6.08 -8.17 3.35
C ALA A 224 6.05 -8.81 1.96
N PRO A 225 6.03 -10.15 1.87
CA PRO A 225 5.82 -10.82 0.60
C PRO A 225 4.45 -10.47 0.00
N ILE A 226 4.39 -10.45 -1.33
CA ILE A 226 3.12 -10.39 -2.04
C ILE A 226 2.28 -11.64 -1.73
N ASP A 227 0.97 -11.47 -1.63
CA ASP A 227 0.07 -12.60 -1.39
C ASP A 227 -0.08 -13.50 -2.64
N ALA A 228 -0.63 -14.69 -2.44
CA ALA A 228 -0.83 -15.66 -3.51
C ALA A 228 -1.66 -15.12 -4.70
N GLY A 229 -2.59 -14.20 -4.44
CA GLY A 229 -3.40 -13.57 -5.49
C GLY A 229 -2.58 -12.63 -6.37
N LEU A 230 -1.72 -11.81 -5.76
CA LEU A 230 -0.76 -10.97 -6.49
C LEU A 230 0.28 -11.80 -7.25
N LEU A 231 0.81 -12.86 -6.63
CA LEU A 231 1.76 -13.75 -7.28
C LEU A 231 1.15 -14.41 -8.52
N ALA A 232 -0.05 -14.99 -8.41
CA ALA A 232 -0.75 -15.59 -9.55
C ALA A 232 -1.05 -14.58 -10.66
N LEU A 233 -1.37 -13.33 -10.30
CA LEU A 233 -1.51 -12.25 -11.27
C LEU A 233 -0.19 -11.95 -11.98
N PHE A 234 0.91 -11.83 -11.24
CA PHE A 234 2.22 -11.54 -11.82
C PHE A 234 2.73 -12.68 -12.70
N ASP A 235 2.50 -13.93 -12.33
CA ASP A 235 2.78 -15.08 -13.18
C ASP A 235 2.03 -14.98 -14.52
N ARG A 236 0.72 -14.66 -14.48
CA ARG A 236 -0.10 -14.48 -15.70
C ARG A 236 0.31 -13.31 -16.57
N LEU A 237 0.93 -12.28 -15.99
CA LEU A 237 1.43 -11.11 -16.72
C LEU A 237 2.91 -11.25 -17.14
N GLY A 238 3.58 -12.35 -16.77
CA GLY A 238 5.00 -12.58 -17.04
C GLY A 238 5.93 -11.67 -16.21
N TRP A 239 5.51 -11.31 -14.99
CA TRP A 239 6.19 -10.32 -14.14
C TRP A 239 6.90 -10.90 -12.91
N ARG A 240 6.86 -12.23 -12.70
CA ARG A 240 7.48 -12.88 -11.54
C ARG A 240 8.94 -12.46 -11.34
N ASP A 241 9.73 -12.55 -12.41
CA ASP A 241 11.18 -12.28 -12.36
C ASP A 241 11.52 -10.79 -12.20
N ALA A 242 10.53 -9.91 -12.41
CA ALA A 242 10.69 -8.48 -12.18
C ALA A 242 10.47 -8.08 -10.71
N VAL A 243 9.93 -8.98 -9.89
CA VAL A 243 9.73 -8.75 -8.45
C VAL A 243 11.00 -9.19 -7.69
N PRO A 244 11.60 -8.31 -6.88
CA PRO A 244 12.72 -8.69 -6.02
C PRO A 244 12.42 -9.93 -5.16
N PRO A 245 13.35 -10.90 -5.06
CA PRO A 245 13.10 -12.18 -4.38
C PRO A 245 12.61 -12.06 -2.95
N GLN A 246 13.05 -11.04 -2.20
CA GLN A 246 12.63 -10.82 -0.82
C GLN A 246 11.15 -10.39 -0.67
N TRP A 247 10.49 -10.03 -1.77
CA TRP A 247 9.06 -9.70 -1.81
C TRP A 247 8.22 -10.82 -2.43
N LEU A 248 8.85 -11.93 -2.85
CA LEU A 248 8.14 -13.14 -3.23
C LEU A 248 7.86 -13.98 -1.97
N PRO A 249 6.71 -14.68 -1.91
CA PRO A 249 6.49 -15.65 -0.84
C PRO A 249 7.58 -16.74 -0.90
N PRO A 250 7.95 -17.34 0.24
CA PRO A 250 8.91 -18.43 0.26
C PRO A 250 8.43 -19.58 -0.64
N ALA A 251 9.39 -20.27 -1.26
CA ALA A 251 9.06 -21.49 -2.00
C ALA A 251 8.37 -22.50 -1.05
N PRO A 252 7.37 -23.24 -1.55
CA PRO A 252 6.64 -24.23 -0.75
C PRO A 252 7.54 -25.38 -0.26
#